data_AF-A0A8J7JS25-F1
#
_entry.id   AF-A0A8J7JS25-F1
#
_cell.length_a   1.000
_cell.length_b   1.000
_cell.length_c   1.000
_cell.angle_alpha   90.00
_cell.angle_beta   90.00
_cell.angle_gamma   90.00
#
_symmetry.space_group_name_H-M   'P 1'
#
loop_
_entity.id
_entity.type
_entity.pdbx_description
1 polymer ?
#
loop_
_entity_poly.entity_id
_entity_poly.type
_entity_poly.pdbx_seq_one_letter_code
_entity_poly.pdbx_strand_id
1 'polypeptide(L)'
;MSTMNISLPEPMRAFIEEQVKQKGYSTASEYIRHLIRTEQENLENKRLETLLLEGLDSGEKIEISDEWWEKKRKELRERLRQEK
;
A
#
# COMPACT_ATOMS: atom_id res chain seq x y z
N MET A 1 22.59 -0.95 -9.30
CA MET A 1 21.97 -0.19 -8.19
C MET A 1 22.15 1.28 -8.46
N SER A 2 21.11 2.09 -8.25
CA SER A 2 21.23 3.54 -8.27
C SER A 2 21.72 4.03 -6.91
N THR A 3 22.68 4.96 -6.90
CA THR A 3 23.20 5.57 -5.67
C THR A 3 22.38 6.80 -5.31
N MET A 4 22.05 6.95 -4.01
CA MET A 4 21.38 8.12 -3.47
C MET A 4 22.21 8.68 -2.31
N ASN A 5 22.59 9.95 -2.38
CA ASN A 5 23.29 10.64 -1.31
C ASN A 5 22.28 11.40 -0.45
N ILE A 6 22.36 11.24 0.86
CA ILE A 6 21.45 11.87 1.83
C ILE A 6 22.30 12.57 2.89
N SER A 7 22.10 13.87 3.06
CA SER A 7 22.69 14.63 4.16
C SER A 7 21.80 14.52 5.39
N LEU A 8 22.37 14.12 6.52
CA LEU A 8 21.67 13.94 7.77
C LEU A 8 22.32 14.80 8.86
N PRO A 9 21.54 15.48 9.72
CA PRO A 9 22.03 16.06 10.96
C PRO A 9 22.68 15.00 11.85
N GLU A 10 23.67 15.41 12.66
CA GLU A 10 24.41 14.49 13.51
C GLU A 10 23.53 13.62 14.44
N PRO A 11 22.46 14.14 15.06
CA PRO A 11 21.57 13.30 15.87
C PRO A 11 20.90 12.16 15.08
N MET A 12 20.55 12.40 13.81
CA MET A 12 19.94 11.38 12.94
C MET A 12 20.95 10.33 12.51
N ARG A 13 22.20 10.75 12.23
CA ARG A 13 23.31 9.82 11.94
C ARG A 13 23.56 8.90 13.13
N ALA A 14 23.74 9.46 14.33
CA ALA A 14 24.00 8.70 15.55
C ALA A 14 22.87 7.70 15.83
N PHE A 15 21.61 8.10 15.63
CA PHE A 15 20.46 7.20 15.74
C PHE A 15 20.56 6.02 14.76
N ILE A 16 20.86 6.27 13.49
CA ILE A 16 20.99 5.21 12.48
C ILE A 16 22.13 4.25 12.84
N GLU A 17 23.28 4.76 13.25
CA GLU A 17 24.43 3.94 13.64
C GLU A 17 24.10 3.02 14.83
N GLU A 18 23.36 3.53 15.81
CA GLU A 18 22.90 2.72 16.94
C GLU A 18 21.91 1.63 16.49
N GLN A 19 20.96 1.97 15.61
CA GLN A 19 20.02 0.99 15.07
C GLN A 19 20.71 -0.09 14.24
N VAL A 20 21.74 0.27 13.48
CA VAL A 20 22.57 -0.69 12.73
C VAL A 20 23.21 -1.70 13.67
N LYS A 21 23.82 -1.24 14.77
CA LYS A 21 24.44 -2.12 15.78
C LYS A 21 23.41 -2.99 16.50
N GLN A 22 22.34 -2.38 17.02
CA GLN A 22 21.33 -3.08 17.83
C GLN A 22 20.57 -4.14 17.04
N LYS A 23 20.26 -3.86 15.78
CA LYS A 23 19.46 -4.76 14.91
C LYS A 23 20.33 -5.65 14.02
N GLY A 24 21.65 -5.59 14.16
CA GLY A 24 22.60 -6.47 13.46
C GLY A 24 22.75 -6.20 11.96
N TYR A 25 22.47 -4.98 11.50
CA TYR A 25 22.72 -4.60 10.11
C TYR A 25 24.20 -4.36 9.87
N SER A 26 24.65 -4.59 8.64
CA SER A 26 26.06 -4.39 8.26
C SER A 26 26.36 -2.93 7.88
N THR A 27 25.36 -2.19 7.37
CA THR A 27 25.53 -0.81 6.92
C THR A 27 24.28 0.04 7.17
N ALA A 28 24.47 1.36 7.24
CA ALA A 28 23.35 2.31 7.25
C ALA A 28 22.46 2.18 6.01
N SER A 29 23.05 1.92 4.83
CA SER A 29 22.29 1.71 3.59
C SER A 29 21.38 0.50 3.67
N GLU A 30 21.79 -0.56 4.35
CA GLU A 30 20.96 -1.74 4.58
C GLU A 30 19.77 -1.43 5.48
N TYR A 31 20.03 -0.76 6.61
CA TYR A 31 18.98 -0.33 7.52
C TYR A 31 17.96 0.60 6.84
N ILE A 32 18.42 1.58 6.08
CA ILE A 32 17.53 2.51 5.35
C ILE A 32 16.71 1.77 4.28
N ARG A 33 17.30 0.83 3.54
CA ARG A 33 16.54 0.02 2.57
C ARG A 33 15.46 -0.82 3.26
N HIS A 34 15.74 -1.38 4.43
CA HIS A 34 14.75 -2.09 5.22
C HIS A 34 13.59 -1.16 5.61
N LEU A 35 13.89 0.02 6.15
CA LEU A 35 12.86 1.00 6.51
C LEU A 35 11.98 1.41 5.31
N ILE A 36 12.58 1.62 4.14
CA ILE A 36 11.84 1.96 2.91
C ILE A 36 10.87 0.83 2.54
N ARG A 37 11.31 -0.43 2.58
CA ARG A 37 10.44 -1.58 2.28
C ARG A 37 9.30 -1.69 3.29
N THR A 38 9.61 -1.54 4.57
CA THR A 38 8.60 -1.55 5.63
C THR A 38 7.56 -0.45 5.40
N GLU A 39 7.99 0.76 5.02
CA GLU A 39 7.05 1.85 4.74
C GLU A 39 6.23 1.61 3.48
N GLN A 40 6.80 1.01 2.44
CA GLN A 40 6.05 0.60 1.24
C GLN A 40 4.94 -0.40 1.60
N GLU A 41 5.27 -1.44 2.37
CA GLU A 41 4.29 -2.42 2.86
C GLU A 41 3.20 -1.75 3.72
N ASN A 42 3.57 -0.83 4.61
CA ASN A 42 2.61 -0.08 5.42
C ASN A 42 1.67 0.77 4.57
N LEU A 43 2.18 1.45 3.54
CA LEU A 43 1.37 2.27 2.64
C LEU A 43 0.42 1.41 1.79
N GLU A 44 0.87 0.25 1.33
CA GLU A 44 0.01 -0.71 0.62
C GLU A 44 -1.11 -1.23 1.53
N ASN A 45 -0.79 -1.60 2.77
CA ASN A 45 -1.77 -2.06 3.75
C ASN A 45 -2.79 -0.97 4.11
N LYS A 46 -2.34 0.27 4.32
CA LYS A 46 -3.24 1.41 4.57
C LYS A 46 -4.22 1.63 3.42
N ARG A 47 -3.77 1.48 2.17
CA ARG A 47 -4.66 1.59 1.02
C ARG A 47 -5.74 0.52 1.02
N LEU A 48 -5.38 -0.72 1.35
CA LEU A 48 -6.35 -1.81 1.48
C LEU A 48 -7.35 -1.52 2.61
N GLU A 49 -6.87 -1.07 3.75
CA GLU A 49 -7.71 -0.69 4.90
C GLU A 49 -8.71 0.41 4.53
N THR A 50 -8.27 1.47 3.84
CA THR A 50 -9.17 2.51 3.33
C THR A 50 -10.26 1.93 2.43
N LEU A 51 -9.92 1.08 1.47
CA LEU A 51 -10.91 0.46 0.58
C LEU A 51 -11.90 -0.45 1.31
N LEU A 52 -11.44 -1.15 2.35
CA LEU A 52 -12.31 -1.98 3.20
C LEU A 52 -13.28 -1.12 3.99
N LEU A 53 -12.82 0.00 4.58
CA LEU A 53 -13.67 0.96 5.28
C LEU A 53 -14.69 1.58 4.33
N GLU A 54 -14.27 2.02 3.14
CA GLU A 54 -15.19 2.51 2.09
C GLU A 54 -16.24 1.45 1.72
N GLY A 55 -15.87 0.17 1.65
CA GLY A 55 -16.78 -0.94 1.41
C GLY A 55 -17.78 -1.14 2.56
N LEU A 56 -17.34 -1.05 3.81
CA LEU A 56 -18.22 -1.14 4.99
C LEU A 56 -19.19 0.05 5.07
N ASP A 57 -18.75 1.23 4.67
CA ASP A 57 -19.55 2.45 4.65
C ASP A 57 -20.39 2.60 3.35
N SER A 58 -20.28 1.65 2.42
CA SER A 58 -20.92 1.73 1.09
C SER A 58 -22.44 1.53 1.08
N GLY A 59 -23.04 1.27 2.25
CA GLY A 59 -24.48 1.15 2.44
C GLY A 59 -24.91 -0.23 2.88
N GLU A 60 -26.18 -0.57 2.64
CA GLU A 60 -26.72 -1.85 3.08
C GLU A 60 -26.09 -3.02 2.33
N LYS A 61 -25.79 -4.09 3.07
CA LYS A 61 -25.34 -5.35 2.49
C LYS A 61 -26.42 -5.90 1.55
N ILE A 62 -26.01 -6.32 0.37
CA ILE A 62 -26.86 -7.00 -0.59
C ILE A 62 -26.49 -8.47 -0.68
N GLU A 63 -27.48 -9.32 -0.91
CA GLU A 63 -27.23 -10.71 -1.24
C GLU A 63 -26.69 -10.81 -2.67
N ILE A 64 -25.54 -11.47 -2.84
CA ILE A 64 -24.94 -11.68 -4.15
C ILE A 64 -25.25 -13.10 -4.61
N SER A 65 -26.08 -13.21 -5.65
CA SER A 65 -26.44 -14.45 -6.33
C SER A 65 -25.91 -14.48 -7.76
N ASP A 66 -25.96 -15.65 -8.41
CA ASP A 66 -25.57 -15.79 -9.82
C ASP A 66 -26.45 -14.93 -10.75
N GLU A 67 -27.74 -14.84 -10.46
CA GLU A 67 -28.68 -14.00 -11.22
C GLU A 67 -28.35 -12.51 -11.09
N TRP A 68 -27.94 -12.08 -9.89
CA TRP A 68 -27.48 -10.71 -9.66
C TRP A 68 -26.25 -10.37 -10.54
N TRP A 69 -25.28 -11.29 -10.61
CA TRP A 69 -24.09 -11.13 -11.44
C TRP A 69 -24.41 -11.09 -12.94
N GLU A 70 -25.30 -11.96 -13.42
CA GLU A 70 -25.73 -11.96 -14.83
C GLU A 70 -26.43 -10.66 -15.20
N LYS A 71 -27.33 -10.17 -14.33
CA LYS A 71 -27.99 -8.87 -14.52
C LYS A 71 -26.97 -7.73 -14.58
N LYS A 72 -26.01 -7.68 -13.65
CA LYS A 72 -24.97 -6.63 -13.64
C LYS A 72 -24.08 -6.67 -14.87
N ARG A 73 -23.68 -7.85 -15.34
CA ARG A 73 -22.91 -7.99 -16.58
C ARG A 73 -23.69 -7.50 -17.79
N LYS A 74 -24.99 -7.78 -17.86
CA LYS A 74 -25.86 -7.32 -18.95
C LYS A 74 -25.97 -5.80 -18.97
N GLU A 75 -26.25 -5.17 -17.82
CA GLU A 75 -26.32 -3.71 -17.67
C GLU A 75 -25.03 -3.02 -18.12
N LEU A 76 -23.87 -3.55 -17.71
CA LEU A 76 -22.56 -2.98 -18.08
C LEU A 76 -22.31 -3.05 -19.60
N ARG A 77 -22.63 -4.18 -20.23
CA ARG A 77 -22.49 -4.35 -21.69
C ARG A 77 -23.39 -3.41 -22.48
N GLU A 78 -24.61 -3.18 -22.00
CA GLU A 78 -25.54 -2.24 -22.62
C GLU A 78 -25.04 -0.81 -22.51
N ARG A 79 -24.54 -0.39 -21.34
CA ARG A 79 -23.94 0.94 -21.15
C ARG A 79 -22.72 1.16 -22.05
N LEU A 80 -21.81 0.19 -22.13
CA LEU A 80 -20.63 0.26 -23.01
C LEU A 80 -20.98 0.31 -24.51
N ARG A 81 -22.16 -0.18 -24.91
CA ARG A 81 -22.66 -0.07 -26.29
C ARG A 81 -23.28 1.31 -26.59
N GLN A 82 -23.78 2.02 -25.58
CA GLN A 82 -24.37 3.35 -25.75
C GLN A 82 -23.34 4.49 -25.67
N GLU A 83 -22.19 4.25 -25.02
CA GLU A 83 -21.06 5.18 -24.99
C GLU A 83 -20.18 5.13 -26.27
N LYS A 84 -20.49 4.25 -27.23
CA LYS A 84 -19.85 4.17 -28.55
C LYS A 84 -20.75 4.75 -29.64
#